data_AF-A0A3E0Q671-F1
#
_entry.id   AF-A0A3E0Q671-F1
#
_cell.length_a   1.000
_cell.length_b   1.000
_cell.length_c   1.000
_cell.angle_alpha   90.00
_cell.angle_beta   90.00
_cell.angle_gamma   90.00
#
_symmetry.space_group_name_H-M   'P 1'
#
loop_
_entity.id
_entity.type
_entity.pdbx_description
1 polymer ?
#
loop_
_entity_poly.entity_id
_entity_poly.type
_entity_poly.pdbx_seq_one_letter_code
_entity_poly.pdbx_strand_id
1 'polypeptide(L)'
;MEVCGRTVPAKHTDDGIRATEKDEPIDPTSVERYLDKKFGDDLDCAEAELQTLAKAYRPKELAEAAYPLYEKFRPDIPSGKKGWGAEGDLDLGLIAKLSKRD
;
A
#
# COMPACT_ATOMS: atom_id res chain seq x y z
N MET A 1 3.28 14.92 5.90
CA MET A 1 1.98 14.50 5.32
C MET A 1 1.21 13.76 6.40
N GLU A 2 -0.12 13.86 6.48
CA GLU A 2 -0.90 13.05 7.41
C GLU A 2 -1.43 11.80 6.70
N VAL A 3 -1.19 10.61 7.27
CA VAL A 3 -1.69 9.32 6.79
C VAL A 3 -2.34 8.60 7.96
N CYS A 4 -3.64 8.29 7.86
CA CYS A 4 -4.41 7.61 8.90
C CYS A 4 -4.30 8.27 10.30
N GLY A 5 -4.39 9.60 10.37
CA GLY A 5 -4.30 10.35 11.64
C GLY A 5 -2.89 10.41 12.23
N ARG A 6 -1.86 10.00 11.47
CA ARG A 6 -0.45 10.07 11.87
C ARG A 6 0.34 10.92 10.90
N THR A 7 1.18 11.80 11.44
CA THR A 7 2.11 12.58 10.61
C THR A 7 3.25 11.68 10.15
N VAL A 8 3.36 11.49 8.84
CA VAL A 8 4.50 10.87 8.18
C VAL A 8 5.50 11.97 7.83
N PRO A 9 6.73 11.92 8.39
CA PRO A 9 7.77 12.88 8.07
C PRO A 9 8.27 12.64 6.63
N ALA A 10 8.38 13.72 5.86
CA ALA A 10 8.76 13.68 4.46
C ALA A 10 9.46 14.98 4.04
N LYS A 11 10.32 14.90 3.03
CA LYS A 11 11.09 16.01 2.46
C LYS A 11 10.96 16.03 0.94
N HIS A 12 11.17 17.21 0.35
CA HIS A 12 11.36 17.34 -1.09
C HIS A 12 12.80 16.96 -1.44
N THR A 13 12.96 16.10 -2.43
CA THR A 13 14.22 15.77 -3.09
C THR A 13 14.11 16.15 -4.57
N ASP A 14 15.22 16.06 -5.31
CA ASP A 14 15.22 16.33 -6.75
C ASP A 14 14.28 15.38 -7.53
N ASP A 15 14.02 14.18 -6.97
CA ASP A 15 13.11 13.17 -7.52
C ASP A 15 11.68 13.24 -6.94
N GLY A 16 11.33 14.31 -6.22
CA GLY A 16 10.00 14.53 -5.64
C GLY A 16 9.93 14.31 -4.13
N ILE A 17 8.72 14.03 -3.62
CA ILE A 17 8.50 13.89 -2.17
C ILE A 17 8.94 12.50 -1.70
N ARG A 18 9.77 12.45 -0.65
CA ARG A 18 10.23 11.21 -0.02
C ARG A 18 9.93 11.21 1.47
N ALA A 19 9.45 10.07 1.97
CA ALA A 19 9.37 9.84 3.41
C ALA A 19 10.78 9.75 4.01
N THR A 20 10.91 10.11 5.28
CA THR A 20 12.22 10.13 5.97
C THR A 20 12.25 9.16 7.14
N GLU A 21 13.38 8.49 7.33
CA GLU A 21 13.71 7.74 8.54
C GLU A 21 14.90 8.41 9.24
N LYS A 22 14.78 8.72 10.54
CA LYS A 22 15.81 9.47 11.30
C LYS A 22 16.27 10.75 10.58
N ASP A 23 15.31 11.47 10.01
CA ASP A 23 15.50 12.71 9.23
C ASP A 23 16.18 12.54 7.85
N GLU A 24 16.54 11.33 7.44
CA GLU A 24 17.13 11.05 6.13
C GLU A 24 16.08 10.55 5.13
N PRO A 25 16.05 11.03 3.88
CA PRO A 25 15.17 10.49 2.84
C PRO A 25 15.40 9.00 2.63
N ILE A 26 14.33 8.22 2.57
CA ILE A 26 14.41 6.77 2.31
C ILE A 26 14.87 6.53 0.87
N ASP A 27 15.90 5.69 0.70
CA ASP A 27 16.39 5.25 -0.61
C ASP A 27 15.32 4.43 -1.35
N PRO A 28 14.84 4.88 -2.52
CA PRO A 28 13.82 4.17 -3.31
C PRO A 28 14.22 2.74 -3.64
N THR A 29 15.50 2.53 -3.95
CA THR A 29 16.05 1.21 -4.29
C THR A 29 15.90 0.23 -3.12
N SER A 30 16.00 0.72 -1.88
CA SER A 30 15.81 -0.09 -0.69
C SER A 30 14.36 -0.54 -0.51
N VAL A 31 13.41 0.31 -0.91
CA VAL A 31 11.97 0.01 -0.89
C VAL A 31 11.63 -1.00 -1.98
N GLU A 32 12.17 -0.84 -3.19
CA GLU A 32 12.00 -1.80 -4.29
C GLU A 32 12.49 -3.19 -3.89
N ARG A 33 13.71 -3.31 -3.34
CA ARG A 33 14.22 -4.60 -2.82
C ARG A 33 13.36 -5.18 -1.70
N TYR A 34 12.77 -4.34 -0.86
CA TYR A 34 11.89 -4.80 0.20
C TYR A 34 10.58 -5.38 -0.37
N LEU A 35 9.98 -4.71 -1.34
CA LEU A 35 8.78 -5.18 -2.03
C LEU A 35 9.04 -6.46 -2.80
N ASP A 36 10.15 -6.53 -3.56
CA ASP A 36 10.61 -7.72 -4.27
C ASP A 36 10.77 -8.91 -3.32
N LYS A 37 11.42 -8.71 -2.16
CA LYS A 37 11.54 -9.76 -1.14
C LYS A 37 10.19 -10.21 -0.56
N LYS A 38 9.21 -9.31 -0.46
CA LYS A 38 7.92 -9.58 0.21
C LYS A 38 6.88 -10.21 -0.70
N PHE A 39 6.88 -9.83 -1.98
CA PHE A 39 5.96 -10.34 -2.97
C PHE A 39 6.59 -11.38 -3.90
N GLY A 40 7.92 -11.39 -4.02
CA GLY A 40 8.63 -12.30 -4.92
C GLY A 40 8.13 -12.15 -6.35
N ASP A 41 7.91 -13.29 -7.00
CA ASP A 41 7.42 -13.38 -8.37
C ASP A 41 6.01 -12.76 -8.55
N ASP A 42 5.25 -12.55 -7.46
CA ASP A 42 3.90 -11.98 -7.49
C ASP A 42 3.87 -10.44 -7.43
N LEU A 43 5.03 -9.76 -7.32
CA LEU A 43 5.08 -8.30 -7.17
C LEU A 43 4.38 -7.57 -8.32
N ASP A 44 4.69 -7.95 -9.56
CA ASP A 44 4.11 -7.34 -10.77
C ASP A 44 2.59 -7.52 -10.83
N CYS A 45 2.11 -8.72 -10.45
CA CYS A 45 0.69 -9.04 -10.40
C CYS A 45 -0.03 -8.21 -9.33
N ALA A 46 0.56 -8.12 -8.13
CA ALA A 46 -0.01 -7.34 -7.03
C ALA A 46 -0.07 -5.84 -7.38
N GLU A 47 0.99 -5.29 -7.98
CA GLU A 47 0.99 -3.91 -8.44
C GLU A 47 -0.10 -3.67 -9.49
N ALA A 48 -0.19 -4.53 -10.51
CA ALA A 48 -1.17 -4.39 -11.59
C ALA A 48 -2.63 -4.39 -11.07
N GLU A 49 -2.96 -5.27 -10.13
CA GLU A 49 -4.30 -5.35 -9.55
C GLU A 49 -4.62 -4.15 -8.65
N LEU A 50 -3.66 -3.68 -7.85
CA LEU A 50 -3.83 -2.46 -7.04
C LEU A 50 -3.99 -1.21 -7.90
N GLN A 51 -3.23 -1.10 -8.99
CA GLN A 51 -3.39 -0.01 -9.95
C GLN A 51 -4.76 -0.08 -10.64
N THR A 52 -5.23 -1.27 -11.00
CA THR A 52 -6.56 -1.49 -11.59
C THR A 52 -7.66 -1.05 -10.63
N LEU A 53 -7.55 -1.45 -9.36
CA LEU A 53 -8.47 -1.01 -8.31
C LEU A 53 -8.45 0.50 -8.15
N ALA A 54 -7.29 1.13 -8.05
CA ALA A 54 -7.18 2.58 -7.89
C ALA A 54 -7.80 3.34 -9.08
N LYS A 55 -7.58 2.86 -10.31
CA LYS A 55 -8.13 3.45 -11.54
C LYS A 55 -9.65 3.32 -11.64
N ALA A 56 -10.27 2.40 -10.91
CA ALA A 56 -11.73 2.28 -10.81
C ALA A 56 -12.38 3.44 -10.03
N TYR A 57 -11.61 4.25 -9.30
CA TYR A 57 -12.11 5.38 -8.50
C TYR A 57 -11.62 6.72 -9.08
N ARG A 58 -12.47 7.74 -9.01
CA ARG A 58 -12.00 9.12 -9.27
C ARG A 58 -11.04 9.54 -8.15
N PRO A 59 -10.03 10.40 -8.39
CA PRO A 59 -9.03 10.74 -7.38
C PRO A 59 -9.61 11.19 -6.03
N LYS A 60 -10.68 12.00 -6.05
CA LYS A 60 -11.36 12.44 -4.82
C LYS A 60 -12.10 11.31 -4.11
N GLU A 61 -12.77 10.44 -4.86
CA GLU A 61 -13.44 9.27 -4.28
C GLU A 61 -12.43 8.31 -3.67
N LEU A 62 -11.29 8.10 -4.34
CA LEU A 62 -10.23 7.25 -3.84
C LEU A 62 -9.65 7.80 -2.54
N ALA A 63 -9.42 9.11 -2.44
CA ALA A 63 -8.93 9.73 -1.20
C ALA A 63 -9.84 9.46 0.01
N GLU A 64 -11.16 9.40 -0.20
CA GLU A 64 -12.15 9.11 0.83
C GLU A 64 -12.30 7.59 1.09
N ALA A 65 -12.20 6.76 0.04
CA ALA A 65 -12.46 5.33 0.09
C ALA A 65 -11.22 4.44 0.31
N ALA A 66 -10.00 4.97 0.17
CA ALA A 66 -8.77 4.17 0.15
C ALA A 66 -8.58 3.33 1.42
N TYR A 67 -8.77 3.92 2.61
CA TYR A 67 -8.61 3.19 3.86
C TYR A 67 -9.71 2.13 4.06
N PRO A 68 -11.01 2.44 3.87
CA PRO A 68 -12.06 1.40 3.85
C PRO A 68 -11.83 0.28 2.83
N LEU A 69 -11.27 0.59 1.65
CA LEU A 69 -10.92 -0.43 0.66
C LEU A 69 -9.78 -1.32 1.15
N TYR A 70 -8.71 -0.71 1.66
CA TYR A 70 -7.59 -1.43 2.26
C TYR A 70 -8.05 -2.37 3.37
N GLU A 71 -8.95 -1.95 4.25
CA GLU A 71 -9.49 -2.81 5.31
C GLU A 71 -10.26 -4.04 4.78
N LYS A 72 -10.84 -3.96 3.57
CA LYS A 72 -11.54 -5.10 2.95
C LYS A 72 -10.61 -6.16 2.38
N PHE A 73 -9.49 -5.75 1.78
CA PHE A 73 -8.60 -6.69 1.08
C PHE A 73 -7.30 -6.99 1.82
N ARG A 74 -6.95 -6.25 2.89
CA ARG A 74 -5.74 -6.53 3.66
C ARG A 74 -5.78 -7.97 4.18
N PRO A 75 -4.63 -8.67 4.24
CA PRO A 75 -4.57 -10.00 4.82
C PRO A 75 -5.09 -10.03 6.25
N ASP A 76 -5.76 -11.13 6.62
CA ASP A 76 -6.21 -11.35 7.98
C ASP A 76 -5.02 -11.40 8.95
N ILE A 77 -5.16 -10.75 10.10
CA ILE A 77 -4.15 -10.80 11.17
C ILE A 77 -4.51 -11.96 12.10
N PRO A 78 -3.68 -13.03 12.20
CA PRO A 78 -3.99 -14.15 13.07
C PRO A 78 -4.18 -13.71 14.52
N SER A 79 -5.18 -14.31 15.18
CA SER A 79 -5.49 -14.02 16.58
C SER A 79 -4.25 -14.26 17.48
N GLY A 80 -3.95 -13.27 18.33
CA GLY A 80 -2.80 -13.32 19.24
C GLY A 80 -1.51 -12.67 18.72
N LYS A 81 -1.42 -12.27 17.44
CA LYS A 81 -0.31 -11.44 16.94
C LYS A 81 -0.61 -9.96 17.18
N LYS A 82 0.23 -9.29 17.99
CA LYS A 82 0.18 -7.84 18.18
C LYS A 82 1.12 -7.17 17.18
N GLY A 83 0.63 -6.13 16.49
CA GLY A 83 1.44 -5.28 15.62
C GLY A 83 0.78 -4.99 14.28
N TRP A 84 1.34 -4.01 13.57
CA TRP A 84 1.06 -3.76 12.16
C TRP A 84 2.06 -4.60 11.35
N GLY A 85 1.60 -5.40 10.37
CA GLY A 85 2.50 -6.13 9.47
C GLY A 85 2.78 -7.59 9.83
N ALA A 86 1.77 -8.33 10.31
CA ALA A 86 1.85 -9.79 10.20
C ALA A 86 1.85 -10.16 8.71
N GLU A 87 2.77 -11.05 8.32
CA GLU A 87 2.76 -11.62 6.98
C GLU A 87 1.52 -12.48 6.78
N GLY A 88 0.90 -12.37 5.61
CA GLY A 88 -0.31 -13.09 5.24
C GLY A 88 -0.56 -12.99 3.74
N ASP A 89 -1.47 -13.82 3.25
CA ASP A 89 -1.75 -13.94 1.83
C ASP A 89 -2.64 -12.78 1.34
N LEU A 90 -2.21 -12.11 0.27
CA LEU A 90 -2.99 -11.06 -0.39
C LEU A 90 -3.87 -11.68 -1.48
N ASP A 91 -5.19 -11.62 -1.30
CA ASP A 91 -6.14 -12.17 -2.28
C ASP A 91 -6.32 -11.20 -3.46
N LEU A 92 -5.55 -11.43 -4.54
CA LEU A 92 -5.67 -10.67 -5.79
C LEU A 92 -7.04 -10.84 -6.45
N GLY A 93 -7.69 -12.00 -6.29
CA GLY A 93 -9.03 -12.24 -6.82
C GLY A 93 -10.10 -11.39 -6.13
N LEU A 94 -9.94 -11.11 -4.83
CA LEU A 94 -10.79 -10.17 -4.10
C LEU A 94 -10.56 -8.73 -4.57
N ILE A 95 -9.31 -8.31 -4.75
CA ILE A 95 -8.96 -6.98 -5.28
C ILE A 95 -9.58 -6.76 -6.67
N ALA A 96 -9.47 -7.76 -7.54
CA ALA A 96 -10.07 -7.73 -8.87
C ALA A 96 -11.61 -7.59 -8.82
N LYS A 97 -12.29 -8.23 -7.86
CA LYS A 97 -13.74 -8.07 -7.65
C LYS A 97 -14.11 -6.67 -7.17
N LEU A 98 -13.36 -6.11 -6.22
CA LEU A 98 -13.58 -4.75 -5.71
C LEU A 98 -13.41 -3.68 -6.80
N SER A 99 -12.64 -3.99 -7.84
CA SER A 99 -12.44 -3.12 -9.00
C SER A 99 -13.66 -3.08 -9.93
N LYS A 100 -14.52 -4.11 -9.90
CA LYS A 100 -15.66 -4.28 -10.81
C LYS A 100 -16.97 -3.61 -10.37
N ARG A 101 -16.88 -2.60 -9.49
CA ARG A 101 -17.95 -1.70 -8.99
C ARG A 101 -19.39 -2.12 -9.39
N ASP A 102 -20.18 -2.59 -8.41
CA ASP A 102 -21.62 -2.84 -8.58
C ASP A 102 -22.39 -1.57 -9.00
#